data_AF-A0A3N5ZPJ4-F1
#
_entry.id   AF-A0A3N5ZPJ4-F1
#
_cell.length_a   1.000
_cell.length_b   1.000
_cell.length_c   1.000
_cell.angle_alpha   90.00
_cell.angle_beta   90.00
_cell.angle_gamma   90.00
#
_symmetry.space_group_name_H-M   'P 1'
#
loop_
_entity.id
_entity.type
_entity.pdbx_description
1 polymer ?
#
loop_
_entity_poly.entity_id
_entity_poly.type
_entity_poly.pdbx_seq_one_letter_code
_entity_poly.pdbx_strand_id
1 'polypeptide(L)'
;MKIWKLACLGIILSCAGLRAQAASEGQPATSNVRGAEYPKISPDLRVTFQIKAPSAQKVQVMPGGGANGLGKGPFEMQRSADGIWSTTVGPVQPGFHYYWLLVDGVPANDPSSETYFGWGKQSSGLEVPDPALDFYDAKDVPHGDVRIHWYRASTTGQMRRIYVYTPPGYDANPKRRYPVLYLQHGAGESERGWTAQGRANFILDNLIAAGKAQPMIIVMENGYAGKPGTSPTAGPFRGNEAFGEVVTKDLIPEIDRSYRTRQDRAHRALAGLSMGGGQAMNIGSGNLDKFGSIGCFSGAVMRNFDIKTSFNGVFADPAAFNKRVSLMWIGCGNEDGLMAGSRALHEALQTAGVRHVWCEGPGLHDWQVWRKHLYEFAQLVFRE
;
A
#
# COMPACT_ATOMS: atom_id res chain seq x y z
N MET A 1 -28.71 66.73 -56.70
CA MET A 1 -28.84 65.86 -57.88
C MET A 1 -28.66 64.41 -57.44
N LYS A 2 -29.70 63.57 -57.60
CA LYS A 2 -29.70 62.13 -57.27
C LYS A 2 -29.00 61.34 -58.38
N ILE A 3 -27.99 60.50 -58.10
CA ILE A 3 -27.63 59.32 -58.94
C ILE A 3 -27.04 58.21 -58.01
N TRP A 4 -27.85 57.24 -57.56
CA TRP A 4 -27.94 55.80 -57.93
C TRP A 4 -27.10 54.81 -57.11
N LYS A 5 -27.79 53.74 -56.71
CA LYS A 5 -27.30 52.53 -56.01
C LYS A 5 -26.53 51.63 -56.97
N LEU A 6 -25.46 51.01 -56.49
CA LEU A 6 -25.07 49.66 -56.91
C LEU A 6 -24.70 48.84 -55.68
N ALA A 7 -25.41 47.73 -55.51
CA ALA A 7 -25.10 46.70 -54.54
C ALA A 7 -24.18 45.67 -55.22
N CYS A 8 -23.05 45.36 -54.60
CA CYS A 8 -22.26 44.17 -54.93
C CYS A 8 -22.25 43.24 -53.71
N LEU A 9 -22.87 42.08 -53.89
CA LEU A 9 -22.84 40.94 -52.98
C LEU A 9 -21.42 40.37 -52.98
N GLY A 10 -20.69 40.54 -51.88
CA GLY A 10 -19.42 39.85 -51.64
C GLY A 10 -19.67 38.58 -50.83
N ILE A 11 -19.54 37.42 -51.46
CA ILE A 11 -19.51 36.12 -50.79
C ILE A 11 -18.19 36.04 -50.02
N ILE A 12 -18.25 36.13 -48.68
CA ILE A 12 -17.12 35.84 -47.81
C ILE A 12 -17.17 34.35 -47.48
N LEU A 13 -16.29 33.57 -48.12
CA LEU A 13 -16.03 32.19 -47.73
C LEU A 13 -15.39 32.17 -46.32
N SER A 14 -16.02 31.40 -45.45
CA SER A 14 -15.61 31.09 -44.09
C SER A 14 -14.31 30.27 -44.06
N CYS A 15 -13.29 30.76 -43.35
CA CYS A 15 -12.29 29.91 -42.71
C CYS A 15 -12.54 29.93 -41.20
N ALA A 16 -13.46 29.08 -40.73
CA ALA A 16 -13.52 28.73 -39.32
C ALA A 16 -12.26 27.92 -39.00
N GLY A 17 -11.24 28.60 -38.47
CA GLY A 17 -10.08 27.93 -37.90
C GLY A 17 -10.56 27.10 -36.71
N LEU A 18 -10.61 25.78 -36.90
CA LEU A 18 -10.58 24.81 -35.82
C LEU A 18 -9.29 25.05 -35.05
N ARG A 19 -9.34 25.89 -34.00
CA ARG A 19 -8.37 25.82 -32.92
C ARG A 19 -8.60 24.45 -32.28
N ALA A 20 -7.77 23.49 -32.67
CA ALA A 20 -7.56 22.30 -31.87
C ALA A 20 -7.23 22.79 -30.46
N GLN A 21 -8.16 22.56 -29.53
CA GLN A 21 -7.91 22.79 -28.13
C GLN A 21 -6.78 21.84 -27.76
N ALA A 22 -5.59 22.39 -27.52
CA ALA A 22 -4.44 21.61 -27.07
C ALA A 22 -4.93 20.79 -25.86
N ALA A 23 -4.96 19.46 -26.02
CA ALA A 23 -5.19 18.57 -24.90
C ALA A 23 -4.16 18.97 -23.84
N SER A 24 -4.64 19.32 -22.64
CA SER A 24 -3.79 19.77 -21.54
C SER A 24 -2.59 18.83 -21.42
N GLU A 25 -1.37 19.36 -21.59
CA GLU A 25 -0.15 18.59 -21.41
C GLU A 25 -0.21 17.92 -20.02
N GLY A 26 0.12 16.62 -19.95
CA GLY A 26 0.02 15.85 -18.72
C GLY A 26 0.82 16.46 -17.56
N GLN A 27 0.55 16.02 -16.34
CA GLN A 27 1.21 16.52 -15.13
C GLN A 27 2.35 15.59 -14.69
N PRO A 28 3.49 16.12 -14.22
CA PRO A 28 4.51 15.30 -13.58
C PRO A 28 3.91 14.48 -12.43
N ALA A 29 4.31 13.22 -12.29
CA ALA A 29 3.80 12.38 -11.22
C ALA A 29 4.22 12.94 -9.85
N THR A 30 3.36 12.82 -8.84
CA THR A 30 3.66 13.30 -7.48
C THR A 30 4.78 12.51 -6.79
N SER A 31 5.13 11.35 -7.35
CA SER A 31 6.27 10.53 -6.94
C SER A 31 7.60 10.92 -7.60
N ASN A 32 7.62 12.00 -8.40
CA ASN A 32 8.84 12.52 -8.99
C ASN A 32 9.70 13.24 -7.93
N VAL A 33 11.02 13.21 -8.11
CA VAL A 33 11.91 14.08 -7.34
C VAL A 33 11.66 15.55 -7.68
N ARG A 34 12.05 16.46 -6.79
CA ARG A 34 11.85 17.90 -6.97
C ARG A 34 12.39 18.40 -8.31
N GLY A 35 11.51 18.95 -9.14
CA GLY A 35 11.86 19.56 -10.43
C GLY A 35 11.95 18.58 -11.61
N ALA A 36 11.67 17.29 -11.41
CA ALA A 36 11.60 16.34 -12.50
C ALA A 36 10.26 16.40 -13.24
N GLU A 37 10.31 16.63 -14.56
CA GLU A 37 9.15 16.72 -15.45
C GLU A 37 8.55 15.37 -15.83
N TYR A 38 9.31 14.28 -15.70
CA TYR A 38 8.92 12.92 -16.06
C TYR A 38 9.22 11.94 -14.92
N PRO A 39 8.45 10.84 -14.77
CA PRO A 39 7.29 10.47 -15.57
C PRO A 39 6.13 11.48 -15.52
N LYS A 40 5.40 11.60 -16.62
CA LYS A 40 4.32 12.57 -16.84
C LYS A 40 3.03 11.84 -17.18
N ILE A 41 1.94 12.18 -16.50
CA ILE A 41 0.64 11.49 -16.58
C ILE A 41 -0.35 12.38 -17.34
N SER A 42 -0.87 11.90 -18.46
CA SER A 42 -1.90 12.59 -19.24
C SER A 42 -3.29 12.42 -18.63
N PRO A 43 -4.28 13.26 -19.02
CA PRO A 43 -5.66 13.13 -18.52
C PRO A 43 -6.34 11.79 -18.84
N ASP A 44 -5.91 11.08 -19.89
CA ASP A 44 -6.39 9.73 -20.25
C ASP A 44 -5.58 8.60 -19.56
N LEU A 45 -4.85 8.92 -18.50
CA LEU A 45 -4.05 8.00 -17.68
C LEU A 45 -2.96 7.27 -18.48
N ARG A 46 -2.42 7.88 -19.54
CA ARG A 46 -1.17 7.41 -20.15
C ARG A 46 0.00 8.06 -19.45
N VAL A 47 1.10 7.33 -19.36
CA VAL A 47 2.31 7.78 -18.67
C VAL A 47 3.47 7.82 -19.65
N THR A 48 4.03 9.01 -19.83
CA THR A 48 5.26 9.20 -20.59
C THR A 48 6.45 9.10 -19.64
N PHE A 49 7.40 8.23 -19.97
CA PHE A 49 8.68 8.09 -19.28
C PHE A 49 9.79 8.69 -20.14
N GLN A 50 10.80 9.28 -19.51
CA GLN A 50 11.93 9.89 -20.23
C GLN A 50 13.24 9.75 -19.46
N ILE A 51 14.34 9.47 -20.18
CA ILE A 51 15.69 9.55 -19.63
C ILE A 51 16.70 9.97 -20.70
N LYS A 52 17.69 10.78 -20.34
CA LYS A 52 18.83 11.10 -21.22
C LYS A 52 19.95 10.07 -21.03
N ALA A 53 20.19 9.27 -22.06
CA ALA A 53 21.22 8.23 -22.07
C ALA A 53 21.83 8.13 -23.49
N PRO A 54 22.68 9.10 -23.89
CA PRO A 54 23.10 9.25 -25.28
C PRO A 54 23.95 8.11 -25.81
N SER A 55 24.64 7.37 -24.94
CA SER A 55 25.48 6.22 -25.30
C SER A 55 24.75 4.88 -25.21
N ALA A 56 23.57 4.84 -24.61
CA ALA A 56 22.80 3.60 -24.50
C ALA A 56 22.41 3.09 -25.88
N GLN A 57 22.33 1.77 -26.03
CA GLN A 57 21.87 1.09 -27.26
C GLN A 57 20.41 0.68 -27.16
N LYS A 58 19.93 0.44 -25.94
CA LYS A 58 18.54 0.06 -25.66
C LYS A 58 18.11 0.58 -24.30
N VAL A 59 16.93 1.20 -24.23
CA VAL A 59 16.31 1.58 -22.96
C VAL A 59 14.87 1.07 -22.94
N GLN A 60 14.46 0.50 -21.80
CA GLN A 60 13.10 -0.01 -21.60
C GLN A 60 12.55 0.41 -20.23
N VAL A 61 11.23 0.52 -20.10
CA VAL A 61 10.53 0.63 -18.83
C VAL A 61 10.05 -0.76 -18.40
N MET A 62 10.42 -1.20 -17.21
CA MET A 62 10.02 -2.49 -16.65
C MET A 62 9.09 -2.30 -15.46
N PRO A 63 7.81 -2.71 -15.55
CA PRO A 63 6.92 -2.84 -14.41
C PRO A 63 7.52 -3.75 -13.33
N GLY A 64 7.29 -3.42 -12.07
CA GLY A 64 7.67 -4.28 -10.95
C GLY A 64 7.07 -5.68 -11.10
N GLY A 65 7.92 -6.71 -11.15
CA GLY A 65 7.51 -8.09 -11.38
C GLY A 65 7.21 -8.46 -12.83
N GLY A 66 7.48 -7.56 -13.79
CA GLY A 66 7.21 -7.77 -15.21
C GLY A 66 5.77 -7.48 -15.64
N ALA A 67 4.82 -7.47 -14.71
CA ALA A 67 3.44 -7.06 -14.94
C ALA A 67 2.82 -6.51 -13.64
N ASN A 68 2.23 -5.32 -13.72
CA ASN A 68 1.42 -4.71 -12.65
C ASN A 68 0.39 -3.75 -13.29
N GLY A 69 -0.15 -2.78 -12.53
CA GLY A 69 -1.12 -1.82 -13.05
C GLY A 69 -0.59 -0.86 -14.13
N LEU A 70 0.73 -0.83 -14.38
CA LEU A 70 1.32 -0.19 -15.58
C LEU A 70 1.14 -1.01 -16.87
N GLY A 71 0.78 -2.29 -16.73
CA GLY A 71 0.69 -3.26 -17.82
C GLY A 71 1.83 -4.28 -17.79
N LYS A 72 1.90 -5.11 -18.83
CA LYS A 72 2.91 -6.17 -19.00
C LYS A 72 4.07 -5.67 -19.86
N GLY A 73 5.23 -5.49 -19.24
CA GLY A 73 6.44 -5.02 -19.91
C GLY A 73 7.38 -6.16 -20.36
N PRO A 74 8.64 -5.83 -20.69
CA PRO A 74 9.20 -4.47 -20.74
C PRO A 74 8.64 -3.64 -21.90
N PHE A 75 8.55 -2.33 -21.72
CA PHE A 75 8.14 -1.37 -22.76
C PHE A 75 9.37 -0.72 -23.38
N GLU A 76 9.56 -0.91 -24.69
CA GLU A 76 10.68 -0.30 -25.44
C GLU A 76 10.56 1.23 -25.48
N MET A 77 11.70 1.92 -25.31
CA MET A 77 11.81 3.37 -25.46
C MET A 77 12.43 3.74 -26.80
N GLN A 78 12.01 4.88 -27.35
CA GLN A 78 12.52 5.42 -28.61
C GLN A 78 13.55 6.50 -28.32
N ARG A 79 14.72 6.42 -28.98
CA ARG A 79 15.81 7.38 -28.85
C ARG A 79 15.66 8.52 -29.87
N SER A 80 15.71 9.75 -29.38
CA SER A 80 15.84 10.97 -30.20
C SER A 80 17.28 11.26 -30.60
N ALA A 81 17.49 12.18 -31.55
CA ALA A 81 18.81 12.62 -31.99
C ALA A 81 19.69 13.15 -30.84
N ASP A 82 19.10 13.83 -29.86
CA ASP A 82 19.79 14.40 -28.69
C ASP A 82 20.10 13.38 -27.59
N GLY A 83 19.86 12.09 -27.85
CA GLY A 83 20.14 11.00 -26.91
C GLY A 83 19.12 10.88 -25.77
N ILE A 84 17.94 11.46 -25.93
CA ILE A 84 16.82 11.32 -25.00
C ILE A 84 15.98 10.12 -25.43
N TRP A 85 15.74 9.20 -24.50
CA TRP A 85 14.86 8.04 -24.66
C TRP A 85 13.49 8.36 -24.08
N SER A 86 12.42 8.03 -24.80
CA SER A 86 11.03 8.23 -24.34
C SER A 86 10.11 7.08 -24.74
N THR A 87 9.12 6.78 -23.91
CA THR A 87 8.00 5.92 -24.26
C THR A 87 6.74 6.38 -23.54
N THR A 88 5.57 6.08 -24.11
CA THR A 88 4.27 6.34 -23.47
C THR A 88 3.53 5.02 -23.30
N VAL A 89 3.16 4.71 -22.06
CA VAL A 89 2.51 3.46 -21.64
C VAL A 89 1.09 3.78 -21.19
N GLY A 90 0.16 2.83 -21.36
CA GLY A 90 -1.18 2.90 -20.78
C GLY A 90 -2.33 2.95 -21.78
N PRO A 91 -3.57 3.23 -21.33
CA PRO A 91 -3.93 3.73 -19.99
C PRO A 91 -3.49 2.81 -18.84
N VAL A 92 -3.00 3.37 -17.75
CA VAL A 92 -2.54 2.64 -16.56
C VAL A 92 -3.61 2.68 -15.47
N GLN A 93 -3.62 1.67 -14.60
CA GLN A 93 -4.54 1.66 -13.47
C GLN A 93 -4.15 2.75 -12.45
N PRO A 94 -5.11 3.50 -11.87
CA PRO A 94 -4.82 4.40 -10.75
C PRO A 94 -4.21 3.68 -9.55
N GLY A 95 -3.38 4.37 -8.79
CA GLY A 95 -2.66 3.84 -7.64
C GLY A 95 -1.14 3.87 -7.79
N PHE A 96 -0.47 3.14 -6.89
CA PHE A 96 0.98 3.11 -6.82
C PHE A 96 1.57 1.88 -7.51
N HIS A 97 2.57 2.11 -8.38
CA HIS A 97 3.24 1.05 -9.13
C HIS A 97 4.76 1.15 -9.00
N TYR A 98 5.41 0.05 -8.60
CA TYR A 98 6.85 -0.06 -8.72
C TYR A 98 7.25 -0.19 -10.20
N TYR A 99 8.39 0.38 -10.57
CA TYR A 99 9.03 0.17 -11.87
C TYR A 99 10.54 0.39 -11.79
N TRP A 100 11.25 0.06 -12.86
CA TRP A 100 12.64 0.47 -13.08
C TRP A 100 12.92 0.58 -14.58
N LEU A 101 14.03 1.22 -14.92
CA LEU A 101 14.54 1.28 -16.28
C LEU A 101 15.48 0.09 -16.53
N LEU A 102 15.47 -0.44 -17.75
CA LEU A 102 16.52 -1.34 -18.23
C LEU A 102 17.36 -0.56 -19.24
N VAL A 103 18.58 -0.19 -18.86
CA VAL A 103 19.55 0.48 -19.75
C VAL A 103 20.56 -0.56 -20.19
N ASP A 104 20.55 -0.91 -21.47
CA ASP A 104 21.36 -1.99 -22.05
C ASP A 104 21.24 -3.32 -21.26
N GLY A 105 20.02 -3.61 -20.77
CA GLY A 105 19.70 -4.80 -19.98
C GLY A 105 19.98 -4.68 -18.48
N VAL A 106 20.65 -3.61 -18.03
CA VAL A 106 20.94 -3.39 -16.60
C VAL A 106 19.75 -2.70 -15.91
N PRO A 107 19.17 -3.28 -14.85
CA PRO A 107 18.10 -2.62 -14.11
C PRO A 107 18.64 -1.45 -13.28
N ALA A 108 18.07 -0.27 -13.48
CA ALA A 108 18.39 0.96 -12.77
C ALA A 108 17.11 1.68 -12.33
N ASN A 109 17.13 2.31 -11.16
CA ASN A 109 16.04 3.21 -10.77
C ASN A 109 16.03 4.41 -11.72
N ASP A 110 14.84 4.89 -12.05
CA ASP A 110 14.66 6.17 -12.72
C ASP A 110 15.17 7.29 -11.81
N PRO A 111 16.20 8.06 -12.23
CA PRO A 111 16.74 9.16 -11.43
C PRO A 111 15.74 10.31 -11.22
N SER A 112 14.64 10.31 -11.96
CA SER A 112 13.58 11.32 -11.91
C SER A 112 12.47 10.96 -10.91
N SER A 113 12.52 9.77 -10.32
CA SER A 113 11.54 9.25 -9.35
C SER A 113 12.13 9.19 -7.95
N GLU A 114 11.31 9.49 -6.95
CA GLU A 114 11.57 9.06 -5.58
C GLU A 114 11.70 7.53 -5.51
N THR A 115 12.39 7.04 -4.49
CA THR A 115 12.59 5.59 -4.30
C THR A 115 11.80 5.04 -3.13
N TYR A 116 11.25 3.85 -3.33
CA TYR A 116 10.43 3.12 -2.38
C TYR A 116 11.02 1.72 -2.18
N PHE A 117 11.06 1.24 -0.95
CA PHE A 117 11.57 -0.11 -0.68
C PHE A 117 10.50 -1.15 -1.01
N GLY A 118 10.74 -1.93 -2.06
CA GLY A 118 9.86 -2.96 -2.60
C GLY A 118 10.62 -3.84 -3.59
N TRP A 119 10.16 -5.09 -3.80
CA TRP A 119 10.92 -6.09 -4.57
C TRP A 119 12.33 -6.37 -4.01
N GLY A 120 12.52 -6.20 -2.69
CA GLY A 120 13.77 -6.49 -1.99
C GLY A 120 14.86 -5.44 -2.17
N LYS A 121 14.53 -4.29 -2.77
CA LYS A 121 15.48 -3.19 -3.05
C LYS A 121 14.79 -1.83 -2.98
N GLN A 122 15.58 -0.76 -3.04
CA GLN A 122 15.04 0.56 -3.41
C GLN A 122 14.64 0.52 -4.88
N SER A 123 13.38 0.80 -5.18
CA SER A 123 12.79 0.78 -6.52
C SER A 123 12.12 2.12 -6.82
N SER A 124 12.11 2.54 -8.09
CA SER A 124 11.30 3.69 -8.49
C SER A 124 9.81 3.40 -8.30
N GLY A 125 9.04 4.45 -8.04
CA GLY A 125 7.61 4.37 -7.78
C GLY A 125 6.86 5.39 -8.60
N LEU A 126 5.71 4.99 -9.13
CA LEU A 126 4.83 5.84 -9.91
C LEU A 126 3.48 5.92 -9.22
N GLU A 127 3.14 7.11 -8.76
CA GLU A 127 1.82 7.42 -8.21
C GLU A 127 0.90 7.95 -9.30
N VAL A 128 -0.09 7.15 -9.68
CA VAL A 128 -1.12 7.52 -10.65
C VAL A 128 -2.37 7.97 -9.89
N PRO A 129 -2.87 9.20 -10.07
CA PRO A 129 -4.01 9.69 -9.33
C PRO A 129 -5.28 8.90 -9.67
N ASP A 130 -6.08 8.62 -8.66
CA ASP A 130 -7.47 8.21 -8.82
C ASP A 130 -8.34 9.42 -8.47
N PRO A 131 -8.95 10.12 -9.44
CA PRO A 131 -9.71 11.33 -9.16
C PRO A 131 -10.97 11.06 -8.31
N ALA A 132 -11.39 9.80 -8.16
CA ALA A 132 -12.50 9.43 -7.30
C ALA A 132 -12.09 9.20 -5.84
N LEU A 133 -10.80 9.13 -5.52
CA LEU A 133 -10.29 8.76 -4.20
C LEU A 133 -9.31 9.81 -3.67
N ASP A 134 -9.63 10.36 -2.51
CA ASP A 134 -8.80 11.36 -1.82
C ASP A 134 -8.44 10.94 -0.38
N PHE A 135 -8.85 9.74 0.06
CA PHE A 135 -8.79 9.36 1.47
C PHE A 135 -7.37 9.19 2.00
N TYR A 136 -6.38 9.05 1.11
CA TYR A 136 -4.95 8.94 1.41
C TYR A 136 -4.15 10.20 1.05
N ASP A 137 -4.80 11.30 0.68
CA ASP A 137 -4.13 12.56 0.37
C ASP A 137 -3.84 13.35 1.63
N ALA A 138 -2.78 14.17 1.56
CA ALA A 138 -2.52 15.18 2.58
C ALA A 138 -3.57 16.30 2.44
N LYS A 139 -4.43 16.43 3.45
CA LYS A 139 -5.49 17.45 3.52
C LYS A 139 -5.18 18.44 4.64
N ASP A 140 -5.87 19.57 4.65
CA ASP A 140 -5.81 20.54 5.76
C ASP A 140 -6.60 20.00 6.97
N VAL A 141 -5.98 19.04 7.68
CA VAL A 141 -6.50 18.39 8.88
C VAL A 141 -5.37 18.25 9.91
N PRO A 142 -5.68 18.06 11.21
CA PRO A 142 -4.65 17.75 12.18
C PRO A 142 -3.88 16.49 11.79
N HIS A 143 -2.55 16.57 11.79
CA HIS A 143 -1.67 15.46 11.42
C HIS A 143 -1.04 14.79 12.64
N GLY A 144 -0.95 13.46 12.58
CA GLY A 144 -0.16 12.67 13.52
C GLY A 144 1.33 12.67 13.18
N ASP A 145 2.15 12.16 14.12
CA ASP A 145 3.58 11.99 13.89
C ASP A 145 3.89 10.58 13.41
N VAL A 146 4.84 10.45 12.48
CA VAL A 146 5.50 9.18 12.17
C VAL A 146 6.90 9.18 12.79
N ARG A 147 7.12 8.30 13.76
CA ARG A 147 8.35 8.22 14.56
C ARG A 147 9.15 6.98 14.17
N ILE A 148 10.44 7.16 13.90
CA ILE A 148 11.37 6.05 13.74
C ILE A 148 11.90 5.68 15.13
N HIS A 149 11.71 4.42 15.53
CA HIS A 149 12.10 3.93 16.85
C HIS A 149 13.00 2.69 16.69
N TRP A 150 14.09 2.65 17.46
CA TRP A 150 15.00 1.51 17.53
C TRP A 150 14.88 0.80 18.87
N TYR A 151 14.81 -0.53 18.84
CA TYR A 151 14.72 -1.36 20.04
C TYR A 151 15.57 -2.62 19.92
N ARG A 152 15.98 -3.19 21.06
CA ARG A 152 16.68 -4.48 21.09
C ARG A 152 15.64 -5.60 21.17
N ALA A 153 15.58 -6.45 20.15
CA ALA A 153 14.75 -7.65 20.18
C ALA A 153 15.56 -8.82 20.75
N SER A 154 15.14 -9.35 21.90
CA SER A 154 15.80 -10.48 22.53
C SER A 154 15.65 -11.76 21.71
N THR A 155 14.49 -11.93 21.04
CA THR A 155 14.19 -13.11 20.21
C THR A 155 15.19 -13.30 19.07
N THR A 156 15.65 -12.21 18.45
CA THR A 156 16.60 -12.24 17.33
C THR A 156 18.03 -11.94 17.76
N GLY A 157 18.21 -11.34 18.93
CA GLY A 157 19.49 -10.81 19.37
C GLY A 157 19.94 -9.57 18.58
N GLN A 158 19.06 -8.85 17.90
CA GLN A 158 19.42 -7.71 17.04
C GLN A 158 18.77 -6.39 17.51
N MET A 159 19.40 -5.27 17.13
CA MET A 159 18.72 -3.98 17.11
C MET A 159 17.80 -3.95 15.90
N ARG A 160 16.52 -3.69 16.13
CA ARG A 160 15.49 -3.61 15.11
C ARG A 160 14.90 -2.21 15.05
N ARG A 161 14.41 -1.84 13.87
CA ARG A 161 13.83 -0.52 13.60
C ARG A 161 12.35 -0.69 13.27
N ILE A 162 11.54 0.19 13.84
CA ILE A 162 10.10 0.27 13.59
C ILE A 162 9.71 1.70 13.24
N TYR A 163 8.56 1.82 12.58
CA TYR A 163 7.87 3.09 12.39
C TYR A 163 6.62 3.07 13.26
N VAL A 164 6.38 4.18 13.97
CA VAL A 164 5.24 4.32 14.87
C VAL A 164 4.48 5.59 14.51
N TYR A 165 3.24 5.45 14.07
CA TYR A 165 2.31 6.56 13.94
C TYR A 165 1.65 6.84 15.28
N THR A 166 1.66 8.09 15.74
CA THR A 166 0.87 8.56 16.87
C THR A 166 -0.17 9.56 16.40
N PRO A 167 -1.44 9.45 16.86
CA PRO A 167 -2.53 10.25 16.30
C PRO A 167 -2.41 11.73 16.65
N PRO A 168 -3.08 12.63 15.92
CA PRO A 168 -3.10 14.05 16.23
C PRO A 168 -3.43 14.32 17.70
N GLY A 169 -2.66 15.23 18.31
CA GLY A 169 -2.82 15.59 19.72
C GLY A 169 -2.24 14.57 20.73
N TYR A 170 -1.52 13.54 20.29
CA TYR A 170 -0.90 12.54 21.18
C TYR A 170 -0.04 13.20 22.28
N ASP A 171 0.88 14.10 21.94
CA ASP A 171 1.77 14.75 22.92
C ASP A 171 1.09 15.84 23.76
N ALA A 172 0.04 16.48 23.22
CA ALA A 172 -0.76 17.44 23.97
C ALA A 172 -1.66 16.80 25.04
N ASN A 173 -1.88 15.47 24.98
CA ASN A 173 -2.77 14.74 25.86
C ASN A 173 -2.01 13.67 26.69
N PRO A 174 -1.18 14.06 27.67
CA PRO A 174 -0.28 13.15 28.37
C PRO A 174 -0.99 12.07 29.21
N LYS A 175 -2.28 12.25 29.52
CA LYS A 175 -3.09 11.28 30.29
C LYS A 175 -3.86 10.30 29.40
N ARG A 176 -4.03 10.61 28.11
CA ARG A 176 -4.81 9.76 27.20
C ARG A 176 -3.98 8.54 26.78
N ARG A 177 -4.62 7.38 26.79
CA ARG A 177 -4.06 6.12 26.29
C ARG A 177 -4.83 5.67 25.06
N TYR A 178 -4.14 5.03 24.12
CA TYR A 178 -4.63 4.73 22.79
C TYR A 178 -4.61 3.22 22.51
N PRO A 179 -5.57 2.68 21.76
CA PRO A 179 -5.45 1.35 21.20
C PRO A 179 -4.30 1.29 20.17
N VAL A 180 -3.81 0.09 19.89
CA VAL A 180 -2.64 -0.14 19.03
C VAL A 180 -2.97 -1.12 17.90
N LEU A 181 -2.79 -0.65 16.66
CA LEU A 181 -2.78 -1.47 15.46
C LEU A 181 -1.33 -1.83 15.09
N TYR A 182 -0.99 -3.12 15.13
CA TYR A 182 0.24 -3.63 14.55
C TYR A 182 -0.02 -3.93 13.06
N LEU A 183 0.69 -3.28 12.15
CA LEU A 183 0.39 -3.27 10.72
C LEU A 183 1.60 -3.76 9.89
N GLN A 184 1.46 -4.91 9.24
CA GLN A 184 2.57 -5.63 8.60
C GLN A 184 2.58 -5.51 7.07
N HIS A 185 3.78 -5.39 6.51
CA HIS A 185 4.03 -5.26 5.07
C HIS A 185 4.11 -6.63 4.36
N GLY A 186 4.23 -6.62 3.03
CA GLY A 186 4.33 -7.81 2.19
C GLY A 186 5.76 -8.31 1.96
N ALA A 187 5.89 -9.32 1.09
CA ALA A 187 7.20 -9.84 0.73
C ALA A 187 7.97 -8.85 -0.16
N GLY A 188 9.29 -8.72 0.03
CA GLY A 188 10.15 -7.76 -0.66
C GLY A 188 10.05 -6.34 -0.12
N GLU A 189 9.33 -6.11 0.98
CA GLU A 189 9.08 -4.79 1.56
C GLU A 189 9.77 -4.65 2.94
N SER A 190 9.48 -3.57 3.66
CA SER A 190 10.06 -3.28 4.97
C SER A 190 9.11 -2.47 5.84
N GLU A 191 9.52 -2.18 7.08
CA GLU A 191 8.77 -1.37 8.07
C GLU A 191 8.35 0.02 7.56
N ARG A 192 8.96 0.48 6.46
CA ARG A 192 8.74 1.80 5.85
C ARG A 192 7.50 1.84 4.95
N GLY A 193 7.09 0.69 4.41
CA GLY A 193 6.16 0.61 3.27
C GLY A 193 4.81 1.25 3.55
N TRP A 194 4.22 0.97 4.70
CA TRP A 194 2.90 1.50 5.08
C TRP A 194 2.87 3.02 5.21
N THR A 195 3.97 3.67 5.61
CA THR A 195 4.03 5.14 5.69
C THR A 195 4.40 5.81 4.38
N ALA A 196 5.17 5.14 3.52
CA ALA A 196 5.57 5.68 2.24
C ALA A 196 4.49 5.38 1.19
N GLN A 197 4.66 4.32 0.40
CA GLN A 197 3.70 3.94 -0.63
C GLN A 197 2.33 3.49 -0.08
N GLY A 198 2.22 3.15 1.21
CA GLY A 198 0.94 2.84 1.85
C GLY A 198 0.15 4.04 2.38
N ARG A 199 0.78 5.21 2.55
CA ARG A 199 0.16 6.46 3.05
C ARG A 199 -0.70 6.30 4.32
N ALA A 200 -0.37 5.36 5.19
CA ALA A 200 -1.18 4.99 6.36
C ALA A 200 -1.42 6.16 7.33
N ASN A 201 -0.46 7.06 7.47
CA ASN A 201 -0.59 8.27 8.30
C ASN A 201 -1.69 9.19 7.76
N PHE A 202 -1.72 9.48 6.45
CA PHE A 202 -2.76 10.33 5.86
C PHE A 202 -4.13 9.67 5.89
N ILE A 203 -4.19 8.36 5.66
CA ILE A 203 -5.43 7.59 5.79
C ILE A 203 -6.01 7.75 7.20
N LEU A 204 -5.18 7.55 8.24
CA LEU A 204 -5.65 7.69 9.61
C LEU A 204 -5.94 9.13 10.02
N ASP A 205 -5.12 10.11 9.61
CA ASP A 205 -5.38 11.53 9.88
C ASP A 205 -6.76 11.94 9.33
N ASN A 206 -7.03 11.61 8.06
CA ASN A 206 -8.29 11.92 7.41
C ASN A 206 -9.48 11.22 8.08
N LEU A 207 -9.33 9.93 8.44
CA LEU A 207 -10.37 9.18 9.13
C LEU A 207 -10.65 9.70 10.55
N ILE A 208 -9.61 10.06 11.29
CA ILE A 208 -9.73 10.61 12.65
C ILE A 208 -10.38 12.00 12.60
N ALA A 209 -9.94 12.86 11.68
CA ALA A 209 -10.52 14.19 11.49
C ALA A 209 -12.00 14.12 11.10
N ALA A 210 -12.39 13.11 10.30
CA ALA A 210 -13.78 12.86 9.92
C ALA A 210 -14.61 12.13 10.98
N GLY A 211 -14.04 11.77 12.15
CA GLY A 211 -14.74 10.99 13.19
C GLY A 211 -15.05 9.54 12.79
N LYS A 212 -14.41 9.04 11.73
CA LYS A 212 -14.65 7.71 11.15
C LYS A 212 -13.72 6.63 11.68
N ALA A 213 -12.63 6.99 12.35
CA ALA A 213 -11.78 6.03 13.07
C ALA A 213 -11.52 6.51 14.49
N GLN A 214 -11.33 5.58 15.42
CA GLN A 214 -10.83 5.89 16.76
C GLN A 214 -9.38 6.37 16.64
N PRO A 215 -8.96 7.44 17.36
CA PRO A 215 -7.55 7.78 17.46
C PRO A 215 -6.76 6.58 18.02
N MET A 216 -5.76 6.12 17.26
CA MET A 216 -4.99 4.91 17.56
C MET A 216 -3.52 5.09 17.21
N ILE A 217 -2.66 4.29 17.84
CA ILE A 217 -1.26 4.15 17.46
C ILE A 217 -1.16 3.06 16.37
N ILE A 218 -0.33 3.28 15.35
CA ILE A 218 0.02 2.22 14.38
C ILE A 218 1.50 1.89 14.53
N VAL A 219 1.82 0.61 14.67
CA VAL A 219 3.18 0.10 14.76
C VAL A 219 3.50 -0.74 13.53
N MET A 220 4.53 -0.34 12.79
CA MET A 220 4.98 -0.99 11.57
C MET A 220 6.39 -1.53 11.81
N GLU A 221 6.51 -2.86 11.79
CA GLU A 221 7.76 -3.60 11.99
C GLU A 221 8.19 -4.22 10.64
N ASN A 222 9.42 -4.70 10.58
CA ASN A 222 9.97 -5.50 9.50
C ASN A 222 9.62 -6.99 9.67
N GLY A 223 8.70 -7.53 8.86
CA GLY A 223 8.20 -8.91 8.99
C GLY A 223 9.25 -10.04 8.86
N TYR A 224 10.53 -9.71 8.62
CA TYR A 224 11.64 -10.64 8.49
C TYR A 224 12.40 -10.82 9.82
N ALA A 225 12.33 -12.03 10.40
CA ALA A 225 13.01 -12.34 11.66
C ALA A 225 13.48 -13.79 11.75
N GLY A 226 14.78 -13.97 11.95
CA GLY A 226 15.44 -15.24 12.28
C GLY A 226 15.84 -15.30 13.76
N LYS A 227 16.02 -16.51 14.28
CA LYS A 227 16.66 -16.73 15.59
C LYS A 227 18.16 -16.37 15.50
N PRO A 228 18.86 -16.17 16.63
CA PRO A 228 20.30 -15.90 16.58
C PRO A 228 21.04 -16.97 15.78
N GLY A 229 21.86 -16.53 14.82
CA GLY A 229 22.60 -17.42 13.92
C GLY A 229 21.82 -17.89 12.68
N THR A 230 20.56 -17.51 12.50
CA THR A 230 19.79 -17.74 11.27
C THR A 230 19.56 -16.44 10.51
N SER A 231 19.49 -16.52 9.18
CA SER A 231 19.10 -15.38 8.34
C SER A 231 17.64 -15.50 7.94
N PRO A 232 16.82 -14.45 8.12
CA PRO A 232 15.46 -14.48 7.60
C PRO A 232 15.46 -14.54 6.08
N THR A 233 14.45 -15.18 5.50
CA THR A 233 14.32 -15.25 4.04
C THR A 233 13.28 -14.24 3.55
N ALA A 234 13.40 -13.83 2.29
CA ALA A 234 12.38 -12.99 1.64
C ALA A 234 11.05 -13.73 1.40
N GLY A 235 10.97 -15.04 1.65
CA GLY A 235 9.77 -15.86 1.45
C GLY A 235 8.73 -15.71 2.57
N PRO A 236 7.45 -16.02 2.30
CA PRO A 236 6.35 -15.61 3.19
C PRO A 236 6.25 -16.37 4.52
N PHE A 237 6.87 -17.55 4.63
CA PHE A 237 6.74 -18.41 5.83
C PHE A 237 8.03 -19.07 6.29
N ARG A 238 8.82 -19.63 5.37
CA ARG A 238 10.07 -20.32 5.72
C ARG A 238 11.17 -19.32 6.07
N GLY A 239 11.80 -19.49 7.22
CA GLY A 239 12.89 -18.65 7.72
C GLY A 239 12.46 -17.39 8.46
N ASN A 240 11.15 -17.14 8.63
CA ASN A 240 10.61 -16.00 9.39
C ASN A 240 9.87 -16.44 10.65
N GLU A 241 10.14 -17.64 11.15
CA GLU A 241 9.41 -18.28 12.25
C GLU A 241 9.57 -17.51 13.56
N ALA A 242 10.67 -16.77 13.73
CA ALA A 242 10.90 -15.98 14.93
C ALA A 242 10.00 -14.73 15.00
N PHE A 243 9.37 -14.31 13.90
CA PHE A 243 8.64 -13.05 13.86
C PHE A 243 7.44 -13.02 14.81
N GLY A 244 6.70 -14.13 14.94
CA GLY A 244 5.62 -14.22 15.92
C GLY A 244 6.07 -14.03 17.36
N GLU A 245 7.27 -14.54 17.70
CA GLU A 245 7.90 -14.29 18.99
C GLU A 245 8.42 -12.85 19.12
N VAL A 246 8.99 -12.27 18.07
CA VAL A 246 9.37 -10.84 18.06
C VAL A 246 8.16 -9.98 18.38
N VAL A 247 7.02 -10.20 17.72
CA VAL A 247 5.80 -9.44 17.96
C VAL A 247 5.34 -9.60 19.42
N THR A 248 5.25 -10.84 19.89
CA THR A 248 4.59 -11.15 21.18
C THR A 248 5.47 -10.95 22.41
N LYS A 249 6.79 -11.17 22.29
CA LYS A 249 7.74 -11.16 23.41
C LYS A 249 8.60 -9.90 23.46
N ASP A 250 8.86 -9.25 22.32
CA ASP A 250 9.72 -8.07 22.26
C ASP A 250 8.94 -6.79 21.92
N LEU A 251 8.19 -6.79 20.81
CA LEU A 251 7.57 -5.59 20.25
C LEU A 251 6.40 -5.08 21.10
N ILE A 252 5.45 -5.95 21.48
CA ILE A 252 4.32 -5.52 22.32
C ILE A 252 4.82 -4.90 23.64
N PRO A 253 5.69 -5.57 24.43
CA PRO A 253 6.24 -4.98 25.64
C PRO A 253 6.99 -3.66 25.41
N GLU A 254 7.76 -3.55 24.33
CA GLU A 254 8.47 -2.32 23.98
C GLU A 254 7.51 -1.16 23.73
N ILE A 255 6.47 -1.40 22.92
CA ILE A 255 5.47 -0.37 22.59
C ILE A 255 4.67 0.04 23.82
N ASP A 256 4.25 -0.93 24.64
CA ASP A 256 3.47 -0.67 25.85
C ASP A 256 4.27 0.08 26.92
N ARG A 257 5.61 -0.05 26.92
CA ARG A 257 6.53 0.69 27.78
C ARG A 257 6.83 2.10 27.25
N SER A 258 7.01 2.24 25.94
CA SER A 258 7.50 3.47 25.31
C SER A 258 6.40 4.42 24.85
N TYR A 259 5.15 3.95 24.74
CA TYR A 259 4.00 4.73 24.30
C TYR A 259 2.80 4.60 25.25
N ARG A 260 1.88 5.57 25.19
CA ARG A 260 0.66 5.60 26.01
C ARG A 260 -0.40 4.69 25.42
N THR A 261 -0.26 3.39 25.64
CA THR A 261 -1.17 2.37 25.10
C THR A 261 -2.25 1.95 26.11
N ARG A 262 -3.39 1.46 25.60
CA ARG A 262 -4.35 0.60 26.33
C ARG A 262 -3.85 -0.84 26.18
N GLN A 263 -3.44 -1.46 27.28
CA GLN A 263 -2.59 -2.67 27.25
C GLN A 263 -3.37 -3.99 27.25
N ASP A 264 -4.68 -3.97 27.06
CA ASP A 264 -5.51 -5.17 27.00
C ASP A 264 -5.79 -5.63 25.56
N ARG A 265 -6.28 -6.88 25.41
CA ARG A 265 -6.53 -7.44 24.08
C ARG A 265 -7.62 -6.74 23.29
N ALA A 266 -8.62 -6.12 23.92
CA ALA A 266 -9.70 -5.45 23.20
C ALA A 266 -9.19 -4.20 22.45
N HIS A 267 -8.05 -3.67 22.88
CA HIS A 267 -7.39 -2.49 22.31
C HIS A 267 -6.13 -2.82 21.51
N ARG A 268 -5.97 -4.08 21.12
CA ARG A 268 -4.84 -4.52 20.31
C ARG A 268 -5.30 -5.27 19.08
N ALA A 269 -4.89 -4.80 17.92
CA ALA A 269 -5.18 -5.39 16.62
C ALA A 269 -3.89 -5.74 15.87
N LEU A 270 -3.95 -6.78 15.04
CA LEU A 270 -2.87 -7.14 14.13
C LEU A 270 -3.45 -7.28 12.71
N ALA A 271 -2.93 -6.52 11.77
CA ALA A 271 -3.29 -6.61 10.37
C ALA A 271 -2.06 -6.61 9.48
N GLY A 272 -2.21 -7.03 8.22
CA GLY A 272 -1.13 -6.93 7.26
C GLY A 272 -1.54 -7.33 5.85
N LEU A 273 -0.62 -7.06 4.91
CA LEU A 273 -0.81 -7.34 3.50
C LEU A 273 0.02 -8.53 3.01
N SER A 274 -0.47 -9.34 2.07
CA SER A 274 0.29 -10.43 1.43
C SER A 274 0.94 -11.38 2.46
N MET A 275 2.27 -11.51 2.47
CA MET A 275 3.03 -12.17 3.54
C MET A 275 2.59 -11.70 4.93
N GLY A 276 2.56 -10.39 5.18
CA GLY A 276 2.10 -9.77 6.42
C GLY A 276 0.64 -10.10 6.78
N GLY A 277 -0.22 -10.31 5.79
CA GLY A 277 -1.60 -10.77 6.01
C GLY A 277 -1.66 -12.22 6.48
N GLY A 278 -0.83 -13.09 5.90
CA GLY A 278 -0.63 -14.46 6.38
C GLY A 278 -0.02 -14.49 7.79
N GLN A 279 0.97 -13.65 8.06
CA GLN A 279 1.57 -13.48 9.39
C GLN A 279 0.55 -12.96 10.41
N ALA A 280 -0.26 -11.96 10.04
CA ALA A 280 -1.31 -11.42 10.90
C ALA A 280 -2.34 -12.50 11.29
N MET A 281 -2.77 -13.31 10.33
CA MET A 281 -3.64 -14.45 10.56
C MET A 281 -3.02 -15.49 11.49
N ASN A 282 -1.76 -15.90 11.24
CA ASN A 282 -1.09 -16.90 12.06
C ASN A 282 -0.81 -16.42 13.50
N ILE A 283 -0.22 -15.22 13.63
CA ILE A 283 0.17 -14.67 14.93
C ILE A 283 -1.06 -14.25 15.72
N GLY A 284 -2.02 -13.58 15.08
CA GLY A 284 -3.25 -13.10 15.71
C GLY A 284 -4.09 -14.26 16.24
N SER A 285 -4.42 -15.23 15.38
CA SER A 285 -5.21 -16.40 15.74
C SER A 285 -4.52 -17.28 16.78
N GLY A 286 -3.19 -17.36 16.75
CA GLY A 286 -2.41 -18.10 17.74
C GLY A 286 -2.27 -17.41 19.10
N ASN A 287 -2.69 -16.14 19.24
CA ASN A 287 -2.50 -15.32 20.44
C ASN A 287 -3.75 -14.47 20.77
N LEU A 288 -4.94 -15.09 20.79
CA LEU A 288 -6.21 -14.42 21.14
C LEU A 288 -6.27 -13.87 22.57
N ASP A 289 -5.33 -14.25 23.43
CA ASP A 289 -5.10 -13.61 24.74
C ASP A 289 -4.51 -12.21 24.62
N LYS A 290 -3.86 -11.88 23.49
CA LYS A 290 -3.20 -10.60 23.23
C LYS A 290 -3.92 -9.72 22.21
N PHE A 291 -4.61 -10.32 21.24
CA PHE A 291 -5.27 -9.60 20.14
C PHE A 291 -6.79 -9.80 20.18
N GLY A 292 -7.53 -8.69 20.02
CA GLY A 292 -8.99 -8.68 19.90
C GLY A 292 -9.46 -8.51 18.47
N SER A 293 -8.60 -8.06 17.56
CA SER A 293 -8.95 -7.86 16.15
C SER A 293 -7.83 -8.29 15.20
N ILE A 294 -8.20 -8.88 14.07
CA ILE A 294 -7.28 -9.43 13.07
C ILE A 294 -7.69 -8.96 11.67
N GLY A 295 -6.72 -8.45 10.89
CA GLY A 295 -6.94 -8.01 9.50
C GLY A 295 -6.05 -8.77 8.50
N CYS A 296 -6.63 -9.28 7.42
CA CYS A 296 -5.95 -10.04 6.38
C CYS A 296 -6.18 -9.38 5.01
N PHE A 297 -5.19 -8.62 4.53
CA PHE A 297 -5.28 -7.88 3.26
C PHE A 297 -4.53 -8.65 2.17
N SER A 298 -5.23 -9.22 1.19
CA SER A 298 -4.64 -10.10 0.16
C SER A 298 -3.70 -11.15 0.76
N GLY A 299 -4.07 -11.76 1.89
CA GLY A 299 -3.11 -12.54 2.69
C GLY A 299 -2.61 -13.80 1.97
N ALA A 300 -1.33 -14.13 2.19
CA ALA A 300 -0.69 -15.34 1.67
C ALA A 300 -1.15 -16.61 2.41
N VAL A 301 -2.45 -16.85 2.51
CA VAL A 301 -3.02 -18.01 3.21
C VAL A 301 -3.07 -19.24 2.29
N MET A 302 -2.83 -20.43 2.87
CA MET A 302 -2.87 -21.67 2.09
C MET A 302 -4.31 -22.01 1.67
N ARG A 303 -4.48 -22.56 0.48
CA ARG A 303 -5.80 -22.95 -0.08
C ARG A 303 -6.40 -24.17 0.63
N ASN A 304 -5.57 -25.03 1.20
CA ASN A 304 -5.95 -26.30 1.85
C ASN A 304 -5.99 -26.17 3.39
N PHE A 305 -6.57 -25.10 3.90
CA PHE A 305 -6.76 -24.97 5.34
C PHE A 305 -7.94 -25.84 5.81
N ASP A 306 -7.79 -26.45 6.97
CA ASP A 306 -8.80 -27.22 7.68
C ASP A 306 -9.21 -26.40 8.91
N ILE A 307 -10.50 -26.10 9.02
CA ILE A 307 -11.06 -25.28 10.09
C ILE A 307 -10.75 -25.81 11.49
N LYS A 308 -10.56 -27.12 11.65
CA LYS A 308 -10.31 -27.76 12.94
C LYS A 308 -8.84 -27.75 13.35
N THR A 309 -7.92 -27.67 12.40
CA THR A 309 -6.48 -27.90 12.66
C THR A 309 -5.60 -26.71 12.24
N SER A 310 -6.00 -25.96 11.22
CA SER A 310 -5.28 -24.77 10.78
C SER A 310 -5.34 -23.67 11.83
N PHE A 311 -4.32 -22.81 11.84
CA PHE A 311 -4.18 -21.74 12.83
C PHE A 311 -4.28 -22.26 14.27
N ASN A 312 -3.65 -23.41 14.54
CA ASN A 312 -3.67 -24.13 15.81
C ASN A 312 -5.08 -24.53 16.28
N GLY A 313 -6.00 -24.76 15.34
CA GLY A 313 -7.35 -25.23 15.61
C GLY A 313 -8.25 -24.20 16.29
N VAL A 314 -7.90 -22.92 16.24
CA VAL A 314 -8.66 -21.86 16.94
C VAL A 314 -10.11 -21.74 16.45
N PHE A 315 -10.38 -22.19 15.22
CA PHE A 315 -11.71 -22.16 14.62
C PHE A 315 -12.51 -23.45 14.83
N ALA A 316 -11.97 -24.45 15.54
CA ALA A 316 -12.69 -25.68 15.86
C ALA A 316 -13.92 -25.43 16.76
N ASP A 317 -13.91 -24.35 17.54
CA ASP A 317 -15.06 -23.82 18.28
C ASP A 317 -15.36 -22.37 17.82
N PRO A 318 -16.18 -22.21 16.76
CA PRO A 318 -16.56 -20.90 16.23
C PRO A 318 -17.24 -20.01 17.28
N ALA A 319 -18.03 -20.59 18.20
CA ALA A 319 -18.72 -19.83 19.23
C ALA A 319 -17.73 -19.23 20.24
N ALA A 320 -16.71 -20.01 20.65
CA ALA A 320 -15.63 -19.51 21.49
C ALA A 320 -14.79 -18.44 20.78
N PHE A 321 -14.46 -18.65 19.50
CA PHE A 321 -13.74 -17.65 18.68
C PHE A 321 -14.53 -16.34 18.62
N ASN A 322 -15.80 -16.41 18.25
CA ASN A 322 -16.69 -15.27 18.08
C ASN A 322 -16.86 -14.44 19.37
N LYS A 323 -16.79 -15.07 20.54
CA LYS A 323 -16.83 -14.36 21.84
C LYS A 323 -15.51 -13.63 22.16
N ARG A 324 -14.38 -14.09 21.62
CA ARG A 324 -13.04 -13.54 21.90
C ARG A 324 -12.63 -12.45 20.92
N VAL A 325 -12.99 -12.59 19.65
CA VAL A 325 -12.59 -11.69 18.57
C VAL A 325 -13.71 -10.72 18.23
N SER A 326 -13.45 -9.43 18.41
CA SER A 326 -14.42 -8.36 18.08
C SER A 326 -14.49 -8.10 16.58
N LEU A 327 -13.37 -8.23 15.87
CA LEU A 327 -13.30 -8.02 14.44
C LEU A 327 -12.27 -8.96 13.81
N MET A 328 -12.75 -9.79 12.89
CA MET A 328 -11.91 -10.45 11.90
C MET A 328 -12.28 -9.86 10.54
N TRP A 329 -11.29 -9.37 9.80
CA TRP A 329 -11.50 -8.71 8.51
C TRP A 329 -10.61 -9.35 7.47
N ILE A 330 -11.18 -9.78 6.35
CA ILE A 330 -10.46 -10.41 5.26
C ILE A 330 -10.87 -9.70 3.97
N GLY A 331 -9.91 -9.33 3.14
CA GLY A 331 -10.22 -8.81 1.82
C GLY A 331 -9.10 -8.98 0.82
N CYS A 332 -9.45 -8.99 -0.46
CA CYS A 332 -8.52 -9.23 -1.57
C CYS A 332 -9.06 -8.60 -2.85
N GLY A 333 -8.16 -8.14 -3.72
CA GLY A 333 -8.51 -7.72 -5.07
C GLY A 333 -8.96 -8.92 -5.92
N ASN A 334 -9.98 -8.75 -6.76
CA ASN A 334 -10.53 -9.85 -7.55
C ASN A 334 -9.62 -10.31 -8.70
N GLU A 335 -8.62 -9.52 -9.09
CA GLU A 335 -7.58 -9.84 -10.08
C GLU A 335 -6.26 -10.27 -9.41
N ASP A 336 -6.22 -10.33 -8.08
CA ASP A 336 -5.06 -10.73 -7.29
C ASP A 336 -4.77 -12.23 -7.44
N GLY A 337 -3.50 -12.60 -7.62
CA GLY A 337 -3.07 -14.00 -7.70
C GLY A 337 -3.35 -14.81 -6.42
N LEU A 338 -3.56 -14.15 -5.28
CA LEU A 338 -3.91 -14.76 -4.00
C LEU A 338 -5.43 -14.83 -3.73
N MET A 339 -6.25 -14.36 -4.69
CA MET A 339 -7.70 -14.33 -4.54
C MET A 339 -8.31 -15.71 -4.24
N ALA A 340 -7.82 -16.76 -4.91
CA ALA A 340 -8.31 -18.11 -4.69
C ALA A 340 -8.05 -18.63 -3.27
N GLY A 341 -6.96 -18.22 -2.62
CA GLY A 341 -6.68 -18.55 -1.22
C GLY A 341 -7.54 -17.74 -0.26
N SER A 342 -7.70 -16.45 -0.53
CA SER A 342 -8.54 -15.55 0.28
C SER A 342 -10.01 -15.98 0.28
N ARG A 343 -10.54 -16.33 -0.90
CA ARG A 343 -11.93 -16.82 -1.04
C ARG A 343 -12.13 -18.17 -0.35
N ALA A 344 -11.19 -19.11 -0.51
CA ALA A 344 -11.27 -20.37 0.19
C ALA A 344 -11.35 -20.14 1.72
N LEU A 345 -10.48 -19.27 2.26
CA LEU A 345 -10.50 -18.89 3.68
C LEU A 345 -11.86 -18.35 4.12
N HIS A 346 -12.36 -17.36 3.39
CA HIS A 346 -13.68 -16.77 3.62
C HIS A 346 -14.79 -17.84 3.66
N GLU A 347 -14.86 -18.70 2.64
CA GLU A 347 -15.92 -19.69 2.47
C GLU A 347 -15.95 -20.72 3.61
N ALA A 348 -14.79 -21.24 4.05
CA ALA A 348 -14.83 -22.21 5.15
C ALA A 348 -15.04 -21.55 6.52
N LEU A 349 -14.59 -20.31 6.75
CA LEU A 349 -14.96 -19.55 7.94
C LEU A 349 -16.47 -19.27 7.98
N GLN A 350 -17.06 -18.88 6.84
CA GLN A 350 -18.48 -18.63 6.70
C GLN A 350 -19.29 -19.92 6.96
N THR A 351 -18.88 -21.03 6.35
CA THR A 351 -19.51 -22.35 6.52
C THR A 351 -19.46 -22.81 7.97
N ALA A 352 -18.36 -22.55 8.68
CA ALA A 352 -18.21 -22.90 10.09
C ALA A 352 -18.93 -21.92 11.04
N GLY A 353 -19.47 -20.81 10.56
CA GLY A 353 -20.11 -19.79 11.41
C GLY A 353 -19.13 -18.92 12.20
N VAL A 354 -17.88 -18.80 11.74
CA VAL A 354 -16.91 -17.84 12.28
C VAL A 354 -17.24 -16.45 11.75
N ARG A 355 -17.54 -15.50 12.64
CA ARG A 355 -17.89 -14.12 12.27
C ARG A 355 -16.67 -13.39 11.76
N HIS A 356 -16.80 -12.83 10.57
CA HIS A 356 -15.78 -12.00 9.94
C HIS A 356 -16.42 -11.08 8.89
N VAL A 357 -15.71 -10.01 8.56
CA VAL A 357 -16.01 -9.14 7.41
C VAL A 357 -15.23 -9.67 6.21
N TRP A 358 -15.90 -9.74 5.08
CA TRP A 358 -15.32 -10.09 3.79
C TRP A 358 -15.42 -8.90 2.84
N CYS A 359 -14.30 -8.49 2.24
CA CYS A 359 -14.24 -7.43 1.25
C CYS A 359 -13.56 -7.93 -0.03
N GLU A 360 -14.33 -7.98 -1.11
CA GLU A 360 -13.85 -8.29 -2.44
C GLU A 360 -14.19 -7.12 -3.35
N GLY A 361 -13.18 -6.62 -4.07
CA GLY A 361 -13.33 -5.49 -4.98
C GLY A 361 -12.37 -5.55 -6.16
N PRO A 362 -12.52 -4.65 -7.14
CA PRO A 362 -11.61 -4.57 -8.28
C PRO A 362 -10.19 -4.23 -7.80
N GLY A 363 -9.20 -4.93 -8.36
CA GLY A 363 -7.78 -4.61 -8.16
C GLY A 363 -6.84 -5.81 -8.18
N LEU A 364 -5.56 -5.50 -8.38
CA LEU A 364 -4.46 -6.47 -8.44
C LEU A 364 -3.84 -6.67 -7.05
N HIS A 365 -2.71 -7.39 -7.00
CA HIS A 365 -1.87 -7.51 -5.81
C HIS A 365 -1.02 -6.23 -5.60
N ASP A 366 -1.67 -5.11 -5.27
CA ASP A 366 -1.03 -3.79 -5.25
C ASP A 366 -1.41 -2.90 -4.04
N TRP A 367 -0.67 -1.80 -3.92
CA TRP A 367 -0.83 -0.84 -2.82
C TRP A 367 -2.15 -0.09 -2.84
N GLN A 368 -2.82 0.07 -3.98
CA GLN A 368 -4.12 0.75 -4.03
C GLN A 368 -5.20 -0.08 -3.37
N VAL A 369 -5.18 -1.40 -3.56
CA VAL A 369 -6.02 -2.35 -2.84
C VAL A 369 -5.73 -2.29 -1.33
N TRP A 370 -4.46 -2.33 -0.93
CA TRP A 370 -4.11 -2.35 0.50
C TRP A 370 -4.41 -1.03 1.23
N ARG A 371 -4.30 0.12 0.54
CA ARG A 371 -4.76 1.43 1.04
C ARG A 371 -6.26 1.41 1.33
N LYS A 372 -7.07 0.89 0.39
CA LYS A 372 -8.53 0.75 0.57
C LYS A 372 -8.87 -0.19 1.73
N HIS A 373 -8.17 -1.31 1.84
CA HIS A 373 -8.37 -2.26 2.95
C HIS A 373 -8.04 -1.64 4.32
N LEU A 374 -6.93 -0.89 4.42
CA LEU A 374 -6.64 -0.15 5.66
C LEU A 374 -7.72 0.89 5.96
N TYR A 375 -8.16 1.64 4.95
CA TYR A 375 -9.23 2.64 5.10
C TYR A 375 -10.53 2.02 5.62
N GLU A 376 -10.95 0.87 5.10
CA GLU A 376 -12.15 0.17 5.57
C GLU A 376 -11.96 -0.45 6.96
N PHE A 377 -10.84 -1.14 7.18
CA PHE A 377 -10.54 -1.79 8.45
C PHE A 377 -10.43 -0.80 9.62
N ALA A 378 -9.75 0.33 9.41
CA ALA A 378 -9.53 1.34 10.44
C ALA A 378 -10.84 1.99 10.94
N GLN A 379 -11.90 1.96 10.14
CA GLN A 379 -13.22 2.46 10.53
C GLN A 379 -13.97 1.53 11.49
N LEU A 380 -13.63 0.24 11.46
CA LEU A 380 -14.32 -0.82 12.20
C LEU A 380 -13.56 -1.25 13.46
N VAL A 381 -12.23 -1.17 13.44
CA VAL A 381 -11.39 -1.63 14.55
C VAL A 381 -11.54 -0.73 15.79
N PHE A 382 -11.50 -1.33 16.98
CA PHE A 382 -11.63 -0.66 18.29
C PHE A 382 -12.94 0.11 18.52
N ARG A 383 -13.99 -0.16 17.75
CA ARG A 383 -15.34 0.32 18.06
C ARG A 383 -15.84 -0.38 19.33
N GLU A 384 -16.35 0.42 20.27
CA GLU A 384 -16.97 -0.03 21.53
C GLU A 384 -18.47 -0.28 21.36
#